data_AF-A0A6F9AUA7-F1
#
_entry.id   AF-A0A6F9AUA7-F1
#
_cell.length_a   1.000
_cell.length_b   1.000
_cell.length_c   1.000
_cell.angle_alpha   90.00
_cell.angle_beta   90.00
_cell.angle_gamma   90.00
#
_symmetry.space_group_name_H-M   'P 1'
#
loop_
_entity.id
_entity.type
_entity.pdbx_description
1 polymer ?
#
loop_
_entity_poly.entity_id
_entity_poly.type
_entity_poly.pdbx_seq_one_letter_code
_entity_poly.pdbx_strand_id
1 'polypeptide(L)'
;MLSLIKSALVGLANGGRSTGVQDVLQSHLKVLSAGMKTYEVPPDYSEVVLPERPKLKFLNKVPNFKKARKEMKKLRDIQGPAQTANTFTKGQYGIVGLPSPTSVHMESNEAS
;
A
#
# COMPACT_ATOMS: atom_id res chain seq x y z
N MET A 1 39.75 1.62 35.86
CA MET A 1 39.80 0.69 37.02
C MET A 1 40.05 1.53 38.25
N LEU A 2 39.39 1.21 39.38
CA LEU A 2 39.40 1.87 40.71
C LEU A 2 38.46 3.09 40.80
N SER A 3 37.56 3.25 41.77
CA SER A 3 37.32 2.53 43.02
C SER A 3 35.88 2.75 43.52
N LEU A 4 35.30 1.71 44.12
CA LEU A 4 34.05 1.71 44.89
C LEU A 4 34.28 2.35 46.27
N ILE A 5 33.45 3.31 46.67
CA ILE A 5 33.35 3.73 48.07
C ILE A 5 31.92 3.53 48.55
N LYS A 6 31.78 2.52 49.41
CA LYS A 6 30.64 2.28 50.29
C LYS A 6 30.65 3.35 51.38
N SER A 7 29.48 3.82 51.80
CA SER A 7 29.21 3.94 53.24
C SER A 7 27.71 3.99 53.49
N ALA A 8 27.23 3.01 54.25
CA ALA A 8 25.94 3.02 54.89
C ALA A 8 26.11 3.71 56.25
N LEU A 9 25.25 4.68 56.56
CA LEU A 9 25.03 5.10 57.93
C LEU A 9 23.52 5.17 58.17
N VAL A 10 23.05 4.13 58.84
CA VAL A 10 21.80 4.08 59.58
C VAL A 10 21.82 5.15 60.66
N GLY A 11 20.79 5.98 60.71
CA GLY A 11 20.46 6.89 61.81
C GLY A 11 19.01 7.32 61.64
N LEU A 12 18.08 6.57 62.22
CA LEU A 12 17.45 6.82 63.53
C LEU A 12 16.20 7.70 63.37
N ALA A 13 15.07 7.08 63.71
CA ALA A 13 13.75 7.67 63.81
C ALA A 13 13.75 8.97 64.61
N ASN A 14 12.93 9.93 64.20
CA ASN A 14 12.26 10.87 65.10
C ASN A 14 11.04 11.51 64.43
N GLY A 15 9.91 11.45 65.13
CA GLY A 15 9.01 12.61 65.25
C GLY A 15 7.83 12.72 64.29
N GLY A 16 6.69 12.16 64.69
CA GLY A 16 5.49 12.97 64.97
C GLY A 16 4.97 13.96 63.92
N ARG A 17 3.90 13.54 63.22
CA ARG A 17 2.72 14.28 62.76
C ARG A 17 2.75 15.82 62.92
N SER A 18 2.65 16.55 61.82
CA SER A 18 1.66 17.64 61.72
C SER A 18 1.28 17.93 60.28
N THR A 19 -0.02 18.04 60.08
CA THR A 19 -0.73 18.45 58.88
C THR A 19 -0.38 19.89 58.52
N GLY A 20 0.19 20.09 57.34
CA GLY A 20 0.50 21.42 56.83
C GLY A 20 0.52 21.37 55.31
N VAL A 21 -0.65 21.61 54.73
CA VAL A 21 -0.93 22.02 53.35
C VAL A 21 0.33 22.33 52.53
N GLN A 22 0.72 21.40 51.66
CA GLN A 22 1.49 21.69 50.45
C GLN A 22 0.87 20.93 49.28
N ASP A 23 -0.38 21.26 49.01
CA ASP A 23 -1.03 20.99 47.74
C ASP A 23 -0.82 22.24 46.87
N VAL A 24 0.39 22.42 46.36
CA VAL A 24 0.74 23.49 45.42
C VAL A 24 1.56 22.88 44.28
N LEU A 25 0.80 22.39 43.30
CA LEU A 25 1.14 22.34 41.88
C LEU A 25 2.50 21.73 41.52
N GLN A 26 2.69 20.44 41.82
CA GLN A 26 3.50 19.63 40.91
C GLN A 26 2.64 19.27 39.69
N SER A 27 2.35 20.27 38.85
CA SER A 27 1.86 19.99 37.50
C SER A 27 2.99 19.34 36.72
N HIS A 28 3.11 18.02 36.91
CA HIS A 28 3.41 17.02 35.90
C HIS A 28 3.90 17.66 34.60
N LEU A 29 5.17 18.05 34.52
CA LEU A 29 5.79 18.46 33.26
C LEU A 29 5.94 17.20 32.40
N LYS A 30 4.81 16.72 31.89
CA LYS A 30 4.74 15.73 30.82
C LYS A 30 5.23 16.48 29.59
N VAL A 31 6.52 16.33 29.28
CA VAL A 31 7.06 16.77 27.99
C VAL A 31 6.28 16.03 26.92
N LEU A 32 5.34 16.72 26.28
CA LEU A 32 4.63 16.20 25.12
C LEU A 32 5.59 16.27 23.94
N SER A 33 6.39 15.22 23.76
CA SER A 33 7.17 15.03 22.55
C SER A 33 6.21 14.64 21.43
N ALA A 34 5.76 15.64 20.67
CA ALA A 34 5.02 15.41 19.44
C ALA A 34 6.03 15.09 18.33
N GLY A 35 5.98 13.86 17.80
CA GLY A 35 6.79 13.49 16.64
C GLY A 35 6.32 14.27 15.40
N MET A 36 7.18 15.13 14.87
CA MET A 36 6.92 15.85 13.62
C MET A 36 6.92 14.85 12.46
N LYS A 37 5.81 14.73 11.74
CA LYS A 37 5.74 13.89 10.55
C LYS A 37 6.43 14.60 9.40
N THR A 38 7.52 14.03 8.92
CA THR A 38 8.15 14.47 7.68
C THR A 38 7.30 13.98 6.51
N TYR A 39 6.88 14.90 5.65
CA TYR A 39 6.16 14.60 4.43
C TYR A 39 7.11 14.79 3.24
N GLU A 40 7.22 13.77 2.41
CA GLU A 40 7.93 13.86 1.14
C GLU A 40 7.13 14.71 0.15
N VAL A 41 7.83 15.44 -0.70
CA VAL A 41 7.20 16.24 -1.76
C VAL A 41 6.50 15.29 -2.73
N PRO A 42 5.22 15.53 -3.11
CA PRO A 42 4.53 14.70 -4.08
C PRO A 42 5.26 14.69 -5.44
N PRO A 43 5.27 13.55 -6.15
CA PRO A 43 5.82 13.49 -7.50
C PRO A 43 5.07 14.42 -8.45
N ASP A 44 5.81 15.10 -9.33
CA ASP A 44 5.24 15.97 -10.35
C ASP A 44 4.78 15.15 -11.58
N TYR A 45 3.59 15.44 -12.07
CA TYR A 45 2.96 14.80 -13.22
C TYR A 45 2.60 15.79 -14.34
N SER A 46 3.15 17.02 -14.30
CA SER A 46 2.85 18.07 -15.28
C SER A 46 3.14 17.67 -16.74
N GLU A 47 4.06 16.73 -16.96
CA GLU A 47 4.40 16.21 -18.28
C GLU A 47 3.50 15.06 -18.76
N VAL A 48 2.63 14.53 -17.90
CA VAL A 48 1.74 13.40 -18.24
C VAL A 48 0.51 13.92 -18.99
N VAL A 49 0.51 13.74 -20.31
CA VAL A 49 -0.63 14.12 -21.16
C VAL A 49 -1.70 13.03 -21.16
N LEU A 50 -2.92 13.40 -20.76
CA LEU A 50 -4.08 12.52 -20.85
C LEU A 50 -4.60 12.47 -22.30
N PRO A 51 -4.91 11.27 -22.82
CA PRO A 51 -5.50 11.15 -24.16
C PRO A 51 -6.94 11.67 -24.18
N GLU A 52 -7.40 12.11 -25.36
CA GLU A 52 -8.76 12.64 -25.60
C GLU A 52 -9.87 11.69 -25.08
N ARG A 53 -9.65 10.38 -25.21
CA ARG A 53 -10.56 9.34 -24.73
C ARG A 53 -9.87 8.51 -23.65
N PRO A 54 -9.97 8.91 -22.37
CA PRO A 54 -9.31 8.19 -21.28
C PRO A 54 -10.01 6.87 -20.94
N LYS A 55 -11.29 6.71 -21.31
CA LYS A 55 -12.07 5.50 -21.05
C LYS A 55 -11.83 4.44 -22.12
N LEU A 56 -11.87 3.17 -21.70
CA LEU A 56 -11.77 2.03 -22.62
C LEU A 56 -12.96 2.05 -23.59
N LYS A 57 -12.69 1.77 -24.87
CA LYS A 57 -13.72 1.66 -25.89
C LYS A 57 -14.62 0.47 -25.57
N PHE A 58 -15.92 0.66 -25.75
CA PHE A 58 -16.86 -0.45 -25.67
C PHE A 58 -16.59 -1.44 -26.81
N LEU A 59 -16.48 -2.72 -26.48
CA LEU A 59 -16.29 -3.82 -27.43
C LEU A 59 -17.54 -4.71 -27.42
N ASN A 60 -18.15 -4.89 -28.59
CA ASN A 60 -19.32 -5.76 -28.75
C ASN A 60 -18.91 -7.24 -28.66
N LYS A 61 -19.74 -8.06 -28.01
CA LYS A 61 -19.52 -9.52 -27.87
C LYS A 61 -19.55 -10.25 -29.22
N VAL A 62 -20.37 -9.79 -30.16
CA VAL A 62 -20.52 -10.40 -31.48
C VAL A 62 -19.75 -9.58 -32.51
N PRO A 63 -18.88 -10.21 -33.31
CA PRO A 63 -18.23 -9.54 -34.43
C PRO A 63 -19.27 -9.00 -35.42
N ASN A 64 -18.99 -7.84 -36.03
CA ASN A 64 -19.88 -7.24 -37.05
C ASN A 64 -20.16 -8.21 -38.22
N PHE A 65 -19.19 -9.09 -38.53
CA PHE A 65 -19.34 -10.14 -39.53
C PHE A 65 -19.27 -11.52 -38.86
N LYS A 66 -20.34 -12.31 -39.01
CA LYS A 66 -20.40 -13.67 -38.47
C LYS A 66 -19.46 -14.57 -39.26
N LYS A 67 -18.59 -15.29 -38.56
CA LYS A 67 -17.78 -16.36 -39.19
C LYS A 67 -18.73 -17.44 -39.72
N ALA A 68 -18.67 -17.73 -41.00
CA ALA A 68 -19.54 -18.72 -41.64
C ALA A 68 -19.23 -20.17 -41.20
N ARG A 69 -17.99 -20.44 -40.78
CA ARG A 69 -17.53 -21.76 -40.33
C ARG A 69 -17.09 -21.72 -38.87
N LYS A 70 -17.53 -22.71 -38.09
CA LYS A 70 -17.06 -22.94 -36.71
C LYS A 70 -15.61 -23.44 -36.75
N GLU A 71 -14.69 -22.66 -36.17
CA GLU A 71 -13.29 -23.06 -35.99
C GLU A 71 -13.17 -24.01 -34.79
N MET A 72 -12.30 -25.02 -34.88
CA MET A 72 -11.97 -25.90 -33.75
C MET A 72 -11.11 -25.15 -32.72
N LYS A 73 -11.23 -25.53 -31.44
CA LYS A 73 -10.43 -24.93 -30.36
C LYS A 73 -8.94 -25.23 -30.56
N LYS A 74 -8.10 -24.19 -30.60
CA LYS A 74 -6.64 -24.30 -30.75
C LYS A 74 -5.94 -24.11 -29.39
N LEU A 75 -5.72 -25.20 -28.67
CA LEU A 75 -5.10 -25.16 -27.33
C LEU A 75 -3.63 -24.71 -27.36
N ARG A 76 -2.95 -24.81 -28.51
CA ARG A 76 -1.56 -24.37 -28.67
C ARG A 76 -1.41 -22.85 -28.51
N ASP A 77 -2.45 -22.08 -28.82
CA ASP A 77 -2.40 -20.63 -28.82
C ASP A 77 -2.32 -20.04 -27.39
N ILE A 78 -2.66 -20.85 -26.38
CA ILE A 78 -2.56 -20.50 -24.95
C ILE A 78 -1.38 -21.20 -24.25
N GLN A 79 -0.65 -22.07 -24.96
CA GLN A 79 0.45 -22.84 -24.39
C GLN A 79 1.78 -22.11 -24.57
N GLY A 80 2.52 -21.99 -23.48
CA GLY A 80 3.84 -21.35 -23.47
C GLY A 80 3.78 -19.84 -23.24
N PRO A 81 4.94 -19.17 -23.28
CA PRO A 81 5.04 -17.74 -23.02
C PRO A 81 4.37 -16.91 -24.13
N ALA A 82 3.82 -15.76 -23.75
CA ALA A 82 3.28 -14.80 -24.71
C ALA A 82 4.39 -14.30 -25.65
N GLN A 83 4.14 -14.38 -26.96
CA GLN A 83 5.08 -13.89 -27.98
C GLN A 83 4.85 -12.41 -28.33
N THR A 84 3.74 -11.82 -27.86
CA THR A 84 3.29 -10.49 -28.27
C THR A 84 2.74 -9.74 -27.05
N ALA A 85 2.85 -8.41 -27.05
CA ALA A 85 2.37 -7.51 -25.99
C ALA A 85 3.05 -7.65 -24.62
N ASN A 86 4.35 -7.98 -24.60
CA ASN A 86 5.14 -8.08 -23.37
C ASN A 86 5.74 -6.75 -22.90
N THR A 87 5.61 -5.67 -23.69
CA THR A 87 6.22 -4.38 -23.42
C THR A 87 5.17 -3.27 -23.37
N PHE A 88 5.43 -2.27 -22.53
CA PHE A 88 4.56 -1.10 -22.44
C PHE A 88 4.73 -0.22 -23.67
N THR A 89 3.64 0.01 -24.40
CA THR A 89 3.64 0.91 -25.56
C THR A 89 3.17 2.32 -25.19
N LYS A 90 2.23 2.43 -24.25
CA LYS A 90 1.65 3.69 -23.77
C LYS A 90 1.40 3.57 -22.27
N GLY A 91 1.86 4.56 -21.51
CA GLY A 91 1.74 4.57 -20.06
C GLY A 91 2.81 3.75 -19.35
N GLN A 92 2.73 3.72 -18.02
CA GLN A 92 3.74 3.16 -17.12
C GLN A 92 3.26 1.89 -16.40
N TYR A 93 1.97 1.57 -16.52
CA TYR A 93 1.32 0.48 -15.79
C TYR A 93 0.51 -0.40 -16.74
N GLY A 94 0.41 -1.68 -16.41
CA GLY A 94 -0.40 -2.65 -17.13
C GLY A 94 -0.54 -3.94 -16.34
N ILE A 95 -1.43 -4.82 -16.80
CA ILE A 95 -1.75 -6.08 -16.11
C ILE A 95 -0.97 -7.21 -16.77
N VAL A 96 -0.19 -7.93 -15.98
CA VAL A 96 0.59 -9.08 -16.46
C VAL A 96 -0.27 -10.35 -16.37
N GLY A 97 -0.40 -11.05 -17.50
CA GLY A 97 -1.05 -12.35 -17.54
C GLY A 97 -0.16 -13.42 -16.91
N LEU A 98 -0.65 -14.04 -15.84
CA LEU A 98 0.01 -15.19 -15.21
C LEU A 98 -0.42 -16.50 -15.91
N PRO A 99 0.41 -17.55 -15.89
CA PRO A 99 0.07 -18.82 -16.49
C PRO A 99 -1.20 -19.40 -15.83
N SER A 100 -2.22 -19.66 -16.63
CA SER A 100 -3.47 -20.28 -16.18
C SER A 100 -3.91 -21.37 -17.17
N PRO A 101 -4.56 -22.45 -16.70
CA PRO A 101 -5.06 -23.51 -17.59
C PRO A 101 -6.23 -23.04 -18.48
N THR A 102 -6.85 -21.88 -18.18
CA THR A 102 -8.03 -21.36 -18.86
C THR A 102 -7.95 -19.83 -19.03
N SER A 103 -7.04 -19.34 -19.86
CA SER A 103 -7.01 -17.92 -20.29
C SER A 103 -8.13 -17.56 -21.29
N VAL A 104 -9.31 -18.18 -21.15
CA VAL A 104 -10.51 -17.97 -21.98
C VAL A 104 -11.47 -16.92 -21.40
N HIS A 105 -11.22 -16.39 -20.20
CA HIS A 105 -12.15 -15.47 -19.54
C HIS A 105 -11.84 -13.99 -19.87
N MET A 106 -12.04 -13.63 -21.14
CA MET A 106 -12.58 -12.31 -21.50
C MET A 106 -14.06 -12.51 -21.84
N GLU A 107 -14.82 -13.09 -20.91
CA GLU A 107 -16.28 -13.18 -20.99
C GLU A 107 -16.84 -12.36 -19.83
N SER A 108 -17.11 -11.08 -20.10
CA SER A 108 -17.88 -10.23 -19.21
C SER A 108 -19.32 -10.76 -19.18
N ASN A 109 -19.69 -11.28 -18.02
CA ASN A 109 -21.06 -11.51 -17.58
C ASN A 109 -21.91 -10.27 -17.84
N GLU A 110 -23.06 -10.46 -18.49
CA GLU A 110 -24.35 -9.95 -18.01
C GLU A 110 -25.44 -10.73 -18.74
N ALA A 111 -26.09 -11.63 -17.99
CA ALA A 111 -27.33 -12.28 -18.33
C ALA A 111 -28.34 -11.88 -17.24
N SER A 112 -29.21 -10.95 -17.58
CA SER A 112 -30.59 -10.83 -17.09
C SER A 112 -31.40 -10.09 -18.14
#